data_AF-A0A5C4MGK9-F1
#
_entry.id   AF-A0A5C4MGK9-F1
#
_cell.length_a   1.000
_cell.length_b   1.000
_cell.length_c   1.000
_cell.angle_alpha   90.00
_cell.angle_beta   90.00
_cell.angle_gamma   90.00
#
_symmetry.space_group_name_H-M   'P 1'
#
loop_
_entity.id
_entity.type
_entity.pdbx_description
1 polymer ?
#
loop_
_entity_poly.entity_id
_entity_poly.type
_entity_poly.pdbx_seq_one_letter_code
_entity_poly.pdbx_strand_id
1 'polypeptide(L)' 'MLAFVRHHWLPLVLLVVAVVFVLQNRGDTTITFVFLEWTSPLWFTLALVLVVGMAIGWALRRRKP' A
#
# COMPACT_ATOMS: atom_id res chain seq x y z
N MET A 1 -17.39 17.72 -14.14
CA MET A 1 -16.03 17.35 -13.68
C MET A 1 -15.80 17.69 -12.20
N LEU A 2 -16.03 18.94 -11.75
CA LEU A 2 -15.84 19.36 -10.35
C LEU A 2 -16.72 18.61 -9.31
N ALA A 3 -17.93 18.20 -9.68
CA ALA A 3 -18.83 17.45 -8.80
C ALA A 3 -18.33 16.02 -8.48
N PHE A 4 -17.62 15.37 -9.42
CA PHE A 4 -17.02 14.05 -9.22
C PHE A 4 -15.88 14.11 -8.20
N VAL A 5 -15.02 15.13 -8.32
CA VAL A 5 -13.95 15.41 -7.35
C VAL A 5 -14.53 15.68 -5.97
N ARG A 6 -15.61 16.46 -5.85
CA ARG A 6 -16.23 16.75 -4.55
C ARG A 6 -16.87 15.52 -3.87
N HIS A 7 -17.30 14.52 -4.62
CA HIS A 7 -17.89 13.30 -4.06
C HIS A 7 -16.86 12.18 -3.83
N HIS A 8 -15.80 12.15 -4.65
CA HIS A 8 -14.72 11.15 -4.61
C HIS A 8 -13.36 11.75 -4.26
N TRP A 9 -13.33 12.83 -3.47
CA TRP A 9 -12.09 13.54 -3.12
C TRP A 9 -11.14 12.64 -2.34
N LEU A 10 -11.66 11.81 -1.44
CA LEU A 10 -10.86 10.92 -0.59
C LEU A 10 -10.05 9.89 -1.42
N PRO A 11 -10.65 9.07 -2.30
CA PRO A 11 -9.86 8.16 -3.13
C PRO A 11 -8.91 8.89 -4.08
N LEU A 12 -9.25 10.11 -4.54
CA LEU A 12 -8.35 10.93 -5.35
C LEU A 12 -7.11 11.37 -4.56
N VAL A 13 -7.30 11.85 -3.31
CA VAL A 13 -6.20 12.22 -2.41
C VAL A 13 -5.33 11.02 -2.09
N LEU A 14 -5.94 9.88 -1.76
CA LEU A 14 -5.22 8.64 -1.50
C LEU A 14 -4.40 8.17 -2.70
N LEU A 15 -4.94 8.31 -3.92
CA LEU A 15 -4.22 8.01 -5.16
C LEU A 15 -2.99 8.92 -5.31
N VAL A 16 -3.14 10.22 -5.11
CA VAL A 16 -2.02 11.18 -5.20
C VAL A 16 -0.95 10.85 -4.17
N VAL A 17 -1.34 10.62 -2.91
CA VAL A 17 -0.42 10.23 -1.83
C VAL A 17 0.31 8.93 -2.19
N ALA A 18 -0.39 7.92 -2.71
CA ALA A 18 0.21 6.67 -3.14
C ALA A 18 1.22 6.85 -4.28
N VAL A 19 0.88 7.66 -5.30
CA VAL A 19 1.80 7.95 -6.42
C VAL A 19 3.05 8.67 -5.93
N VAL A 20 2.90 9.70 -5.10
CA VAL A 20 4.03 10.44 -4.52
C VAL A 20 4.90 9.52 -3.67
N PHE A 21 4.29 8.68 -2.85
CA PHE A 21 4.99 7.71 -2.02
C PHE A 21 5.81 6.71 -2.86
N VAL A 22 5.23 6.20 -3.95
CA VAL A 22 5.94 5.32 -4.90
C VAL A 22 7.11 6.04 -5.58
N LEU A 23 6.91 7.28 -6.02
CA LEU A 23 7.96 8.06 -6.71
C LEU A 23 9.11 8.43 -5.78
N GLN A 24 8.83 8.81 -4.53
CA GLN A 24 9.85 9.21 -3.56
C GLN A 24 10.64 8.01 -3.03
N ASN A 25 10.02 6.85 -2.87
CA ASN A 25 10.65 5.67 -2.25
C ASN A 25 11.18 4.66 -3.27
N ARG A 26 11.53 5.11 -4.48
CA ARG A 26 12.12 4.25 -5.53
C ARG A 26 13.56 3.82 -5.24
N GLY A 27 14.20 4.42 -4.25
CA GLY A 27 15.56 4.06 -3.86
C GLY A 27 15.63 2.63 -3.35
N ASP A 28 16.70 1.94 -3.76
CA ASP A 28 17.01 0.59 -3.29
C ASP A 28 17.30 0.62 -1.79
N THR A 29 16.44 -0.03 -1.01
CA THR A 29 16.58 -0.16 0.45
C THR A 29 16.80 -1.63 0.78
N THR A 30 17.85 -1.91 1.55
CA THR A 30 18.06 -3.25 2.11
C THR A 30 17.09 -3.48 3.25
N ILE A 31 16.27 -4.53 3.14
CA ILE A 31 15.24 -4.88 4.11
C ILE A 31 15.62 -6.23 4.70
N THR A 32 15.73 -6.27 6.02
CA THR A 32 15.92 -7.51 6.79
C THR A 32 14.56 -8.03 7.26
N PHE A 33 14.17 -9.21 6.81
CA PHE A 33 12.94 -9.88 7.21
C PHE A 33 13.24 -11.22 7.86
N VAL A 34 13.07 -11.28 9.18
CA VAL A 34 13.34 -12.43 10.07
C VAL A 34 14.82 -12.85 10.03
N PHE A 35 15.26 -13.52 8.96
CA PHE A 35 16.64 -13.94 8.70
C PHE A 35 17.09 -13.69 7.25
N LEU A 36 16.21 -13.14 6.42
CA LEU A 36 16.45 -12.94 4.99
C LEU A 36 16.71 -11.45 4.72
N GLU A 37 17.82 -11.15 4.07
CA GLU A 37 18.13 -9.80 3.60
C GLU A 37 17.93 -9.74 2.09
N TRP A 38 17.16 -8.77 1.65
CA TRP A 38 16.92 -8.54 0.24
C TRP A 38 16.91 -7.03 -0.03
N THR A 39 17.20 -6.64 -1.27
CA THR A 39 17.16 -5.25 -1.69
C THR A 39 15.93 -5.03 -2.55
N SER A 40 15.12 -4.04 -2.18
CA SER A 40 14.00 -3.59 -3.00
C SER A 40 13.62 -2.15 -2.71
N PRO A 41 12.86 -1.51 -3.61
CA PRO A 41 12.18 -0.28 -3.30
C PRO A 41 11.25 -0.44 -2.09
N LEU A 42 11.36 0.46 -1.12
CA LEU A 42 10.58 0.43 0.12
C LEU A 42 9.06 0.53 -0.13
N TRP A 43 8.65 1.20 -1.21
CA TRP A 43 7.22 1.28 -1.57
C TRP A 43 6.64 -0.10 -1.92
N PHE A 44 7.44 -0.97 -2.54
CA PHE A 44 6.98 -2.27 -3.01
C PHE A 44 6.72 -3.20 -1.83
N THR A 45 7.62 -3.22 -0.85
CA THR A 45 7.44 -4.06 0.35
C THR A 45 6.29 -3.59 1.21
N LEU A 46 6.10 -2.28 1.39
CA LEU A 46 4.94 -1.77 2.12
C LEU A 46 3.62 -2.07 1.42
N ALA A 47 3.56 -1.93 0.09
CA ALA A 47 2.39 -2.32 -0.69
C ALA A 47 2.08 -3.82 -0.56
N LEU A 48 3.10 -4.68 -0.62
CA LEU A 48 2.95 -6.11 -0.46
C LEU A 48 2.41 -6.48 0.93
N VAL A 49 2.99 -5.92 2.00
CA VAL A 49 2.53 -6.16 3.37
C VAL A 49 1.10 -5.66 3.58
N LEU A 50 0.74 -4.51 3.01
CA LEU A 50 -0.63 -3.99 3.06
C LEU A 50 -1.62 -4.96 2.39
N VAL A 51 -1.30 -5.46 1.20
CA VAL A 51 -2.14 -6.44 0.47
C VAL A 51 -2.29 -7.72 1.27
N VAL A 52 -1.21 -8.24 1.85
CA VAL A 52 -1.23 -9.45 2.69
C VAL A 52 -2.11 -9.22 3.93
N GLY A 53 -1.92 -8.12 4.66
CA GLY A 53 -2.73 -7.76 5.82
C GLY A 53 -4.22 -7.61 5.47
N MET A 54 -4.52 -7.01 4.32
CA MET A 54 -5.89 -6.87 3.83
C MET A 54 -6.52 -8.21 3.45
N ALA A 55 -5.76 -9.11 2.82
CA ALA A 55 -6.20 -10.47 2.51
C ALA A 55 -6.50 -11.28 3.79
N ILE A 56 -5.62 -11.19 4.80
CA ILE A 56 -5.83 -11.79 6.12
C ILE A 56 -7.10 -11.22 6.77
N GLY A 57 -7.23 -9.90 6.83
CA GLY A 57 -8.39 -9.22 7.43
C GLY A 57 -9.70 -9.59 6.73
N TRP A 58 -9.68 -9.70 5.41
CA TRP A 58 -10.83 -10.14 4.61
C TRP A 58 -11.18 -11.61 4.87
N ALA A 59 -10.19 -12.50 4.91
CA ALA A 59 -10.40 -13.91 5.24
C ALA A 59 -10.96 -14.09 6.65
N LEU A 60 -10.51 -13.30 7.63
CA LEU A 60 -11.04 -13.30 9.00
C LEU A 60 -12.47 -12.73 9.06
N ARG A 61 -12.77 -11.67 8.30
CA ARG A 61 -14.11 -11.09 8.22
C ARG A 61 -15.12 -12.05 7.58
N ARG A 62 -14.69 -12.87 6.63
CA ARG A 62 -15.47 -13.96 6.02
C ARG A 62 -15.76 -15.12 6.98
N ARG A 63 -15.06 -15.21 8.11
CA ARG A 63 -15.22 -16.27 9.13
C ARG A 63 -16.11 -15.87 10.31
N LYS A 64 -16.67 -14.65 10.32
CA LYS A 64 -17.73 -14.30 11.28
C LYS A 64 -19.07 -14.85 10.75
N PRO A 65 -19.76 -15.75 11.48
CA PRO A 65 -21.11 -16.18 11.14
C PRO A 65 -22.11 -15.02 11.18
#